data_AF-A0A0M9VPE7-F1
#
_entry.id   AF-A0A0M9VPE7-F1
#
_cell.length_a   1.000
_cell.length_b   1.000
_cell.length_c   1.000
_cell.angle_alpha   90.00
_cell.angle_beta   90.00
_cell.angle_gamma   90.00
#
_symmetry.space_group_name_H-M   'P 1'
#
loop_
_entity.id
_entity.type
_entity.pdbx_description
1 polymer ?
#
loop_
_entity_poly.entity_id
_entity_poly.type
_entity_poly.pdbx_seq_one_letter_code
_entity_poly.pdbx_strand_id
1 'polypeptide(L)'
;MVVTLFEPERNAWLSKMPLNKNVTVNGLSPLFPVAACDDAGDVCLITTGEGEINAASSMSALVYSPAFNLSQTYFVVNGIAGINPEMGTLGSVGFPRYAIQVGLQYGLDARQMPQNWTYSFWNYGTDKPGASAAWYYGTELFEVNTNLRDKVFDLIKDVRLNDTEPAQKNRARYPSSPANATPTVFKGDVTTSDLYFGGHVFGEMVSNLTATLTNNTGSYALTAQEDNAVLEVLTRAHKAGFVDYGRAIMYRSASDFDRAPDAKDDFETFIWTTKQDDLIVPSLENLYIVGRPIVDAIVGNWTQWAQGVPPQNGTAYGDVFGTLLSLRAVEWIDPSGKHRQWESADRRTRKGDTDAVAILTVIKRPSTPPHTLLVSQFRPPVGQVVIELPAGLIDAGEEGEEGAKRAALRELAEETGYSSEAQGATVSVRSISDIIHNDPGLTGANMKLCIIDIALEDDAPEPVSQPDEGEYIDLHLVPLHSLQSHLQDFAHKGFAIDARLSHLAAGLALAAQLA
;
A
#
# COMPACT_ATOMS: atom_id res chain seq x y z
N MET A 1 -1.11 -22.96 -10.59
CA MET A 1 0.27 -22.68 -11.05
C MET A 1 1.18 -22.64 -9.84
N VAL A 2 2.11 -23.58 -9.71
CA VAL A 2 3.20 -23.55 -8.75
C VAL A 2 4.34 -22.72 -9.36
N VAL A 3 4.86 -21.75 -8.62
CA VAL A 3 5.97 -20.89 -9.06
C VAL A 3 7.14 -21.15 -8.12
N THR A 4 8.23 -21.69 -8.68
CA THR A 4 9.52 -21.82 -8.00
C THR A 4 10.54 -20.86 -8.63
N LEU A 5 11.66 -20.62 -7.98
CA LEU A 5 12.59 -19.57 -8.38
C LEU A 5 13.85 -20.18 -9.01
N PHE A 6 14.34 -21.30 -8.49
CA PHE A 6 15.50 -21.99 -9.05
C PHE A 6 15.41 -23.54 -8.97
N GLU A 7 16.46 -24.22 -9.42
CA GLU A 7 16.44 -25.66 -9.72
C GLU A 7 16.17 -26.58 -8.51
N PRO A 8 16.88 -26.45 -7.36
CA PRO A 8 16.57 -27.21 -6.15
C PRO A 8 15.11 -27.11 -5.70
N GLU A 9 14.52 -25.92 -5.70
CA GLU A 9 13.11 -25.72 -5.35
C GLU A 9 12.18 -26.40 -6.35
N ARG A 10 12.45 -26.24 -7.66
CA ARG A 10 11.72 -26.95 -8.73
C ARG A 10 11.75 -28.45 -8.50
N ASN A 11 12.94 -28.99 -8.22
CA ASN A 11 13.16 -30.42 -8.06
C ASN A 11 12.51 -30.96 -6.77
N ALA A 12 12.40 -30.14 -5.73
CA ALA A 12 11.68 -30.49 -4.50
C ALA A 12 10.21 -30.86 -4.78
N TRP A 13 9.59 -30.20 -5.76
CA TRP A 13 8.27 -30.51 -6.27
C TRP A 13 8.26 -31.67 -7.28
N LEU A 14 9.02 -31.55 -8.37
CA LEU A 14 8.94 -32.49 -9.49
C LEU A 14 9.37 -33.92 -9.13
N SER A 15 10.20 -34.09 -8.10
CA SER A 15 10.58 -35.42 -7.59
C SER A 15 9.43 -36.20 -6.93
N LYS A 16 8.40 -35.50 -6.44
CA LYS A 16 7.27 -36.07 -5.70
C LYS A 16 5.93 -35.91 -6.41
N MET A 17 5.83 -34.91 -7.27
CA MET A 17 4.70 -34.65 -8.16
C MET A 17 5.22 -34.50 -9.59
N PRO A 18 5.43 -35.60 -10.32
CA PRO A 18 5.92 -35.55 -11.70
C PRO A 18 4.91 -34.86 -12.62
N LEU A 19 5.33 -33.76 -13.25
CA LEU A 19 4.55 -33.00 -14.23
C LEU A 19 5.20 -33.18 -15.60
N ASN A 20 4.72 -34.16 -16.38
CA ASN A 20 5.43 -34.64 -17.57
C ASN A 20 5.07 -33.91 -18.87
N LYS A 21 4.04 -33.06 -18.85
CA LYS A 21 3.58 -32.34 -20.03
C LYS A 21 4.21 -30.95 -20.08
N ASN A 22 5.26 -30.82 -20.88
CA ASN A 22 5.94 -29.54 -21.05
C ASN A 22 5.22 -28.65 -22.06
N VAL A 23 4.94 -27.41 -21.66
CA VAL A 23 4.42 -26.33 -22.51
C VAL A 23 5.51 -25.28 -22.66
N THR A 24 6.01 -25.10 -23.88
CA THR A 24 6.98 -24.04 -24.18
C THR A 24 6.31 -22.68 -24.14
N VAL A 25 6.90 -21.74 -23.41
CA VAL A 25 6.46 -20.35 -23.37
C VAL A 25 7.64 -19.45 -23.75
N ASN A 26 7.46 -18.66 -24.81
CA ASN A 26 8.48 -17.72 -25.26
C ASN A 26 8.72 -16.63 -24.21
N GLY A 27 9.98 -16.39 -23.85
CA GLY A 27 10.37 -15.38 -22.87
C GLY A 27 10.56 -15.90 -21.45
N LEU A 28 10.29 -17.19 -21.17
CA LEU A 28 10.77 -17.82 -19.94
C LEU A 28 12.29 -17.87 -19.90
N SER A 29 12.85 -17.96 -18.68
CA SER A 29 14.29 -18.13 -18.45
C SER A 29 14.88 -19.20 -19.37
N PRO A 30 16.06 -18.95 -19.98
CA PRO A 30 16.73 -19.95 -20.82
C PRO A 30 17.15 -21.20 -20.05
N LEU A 31 17.28 -21.12 -18.73
CA LEU A 31 17.53 -22.28 -17.86
C LEU A 31 16.26 -23.10 -17.62
N PHE A 32 15.10 -22.47 -17.73
CA PHE A 32 13.78 -23.04 -17.40
C PHE A 32 12.72 -22.69 -18.46
N PRO A 33 12.91 -23.10 -19.74
CA PRO A 33 12.13 -22.57 -20.87
C PRO A 33 10.73 -23.20 -21.04
N VAL A 34 10.22 -23.90 -20.03
CA VAL A 34 8.96 -24.64 -20.09
C VAL A 34 8.14 -24.49 -18.81
N ALA A 35 6.82 -24.48 -18.96
CA ALA A 35 5.89 -24.80 -17.89
C ALA A 35 5.61 -26.31 -17.90
N ALA A 36 5.90 -27.00 -16.79
CA ALA A 36 5.68 -28.43 -16.65
C ALA A 36 4.29 -28.67 -16.04
N CYS A 37 3.41 -29.38 -16.73
CA CYS A 37 2.03 -29.61 -16.30
C CYS A 37 1.73 -31.11 -16.12
N ASP A 38 0.67 -31.40 -15.38
CA ASP A 38 0.00 -32.70 -15.45
C ASP A 38 -0.75 -32.85 -16.79
N ASP A 39 -1.29 -34.05 -17.04
CA ASP A 39 -1.94 -34.37 -18.31
C ASP A 39 -3.20 -33.51 -18.55
N ALA A 40 -3.95 -33.24 -17.46
CA ALA A 40 -5.17 -32.46 -17.46
C ALA A 40 -4.92 -30.95 -17.64
N GLY A 41 -3.74 -30.47 -17.25
CA GLY A 41 -3.41 -29.05 -17.15
C GLY A 41 -3.94 -28.38 -15.88
N ASP A 42 -4.38 -29.16 -14.89
CA ASP A 42 -4.94 -28.64 -13.62
C ASP A 42 -3.83 -28.08 -12.72
N VAL A 43 -2.69 -28.76 -12.71
CA VAL A 43 -1.47 -28.30 -12.03
C VAL A 43 -0.33 -28.16 -13.02
N CYS A 44 0.23 -26.96 -13.05
CA CYS A 44 1.46 -26.63 -13.76
C CYS A 44 2.47 -26.01 -12.80
N LEU A 45 3.74 -26.16 -13.11
CA LEU A 45 4.88 -25.57 -12.43
C LEU A 45 5.74 -24.79 -13.42
N ILE A 46 6.15 -23.59 -13.02
CA ILE A 46 7.22 -22.84 -13.68
C ILE A 46 8.36 -22.55 -12.71
N THR A 47 9.55 -22.33 -13.26
CA THR A 47 10.71 -21.85 -12.51
C THR A 47 11.19 -20.55 -13.13
N THR A 48 11.25 -19.48 -12.35
CA THR A 48 11.46 -18.14 -12.93
C THR A 48 12.93 -17.83 -13.27
N GLY A 49 13.87 -18.44 -12.56
CA GLY A 49 15.24 -17.95 -12.41
C GLY A 49 15.36 -17.01 -11.20
N GLU A 50 16.54 -16.99 -10.59
CA GLU A 50 16.85 -16.19 -9.39
C GLU A 50 16.94 -14.71 -9.71
N GLY A 51 16.56 -13.90 -8.71
CA GLY A 51 16.60 -12.45 -8.77
C GLY A 51 15.40 -11.83 -9.49
N GLU A 52 15.17 -10.55 -9.19
CA GLU A 52 13.96 -9.82 -9.53
C GLU A 52 13.73 -9.73 -11.04
N ILE A 53 14.80 -9.50 -11.82
CA ILE A 53 14.71 -9.35 -13.27
C ILE A 53 14.26 -10.65 -13.93
N ASN A 54 14.81 -11.79 -13.51
CA ASN A 54 14.41 -13.10 -14.03
C ASN A 54 12.97 -13.43 -13.61
N ALA A 55 12.64 -13.18 -12.34
CA ALA A 55 11.30 -13.32 -11.80
C ALA A 55 10.26 -12.54 -12.62
N ALA A 56 10.45 -11.23 -12.79
CA ALA A 56 9.54 -10.37 -13.52
C ALA A 56 9.45 -10.74 -15.01
N SER A 57 10.58 -11.07 -15.65
CA SER A 57 10.63 -11.41 -17.08
C SER A 57 9.90 -12.72 -17.36
N SER A 58 10.21 -13.78 -16.60
CA SER A 58 9.58 -15.10 -16.75
C SER A 58 8.09 -15.05 -16.39
N MET A 59 7.71 -14.38 -15.30
CA MET A 59 6.30 -14.21 -14.94
C MET A 59 5.53 -13.43 -16.00
N SER A 60 6.10 -12.34 -16.53
CA SER A 60 5.45 -11.55 -17.59
C SER A 60 5.24 -12.38 -18.86
N ALA A 61 6.25 -13.16 -19.26
CA ALA A 61 6.15 -14.08 -20.37
C ALA A 61 5.04 -15.12 -20.16
N LEU A 62 4.92 -15.67 -18.95
CA LEU A 62 3.85 -16.62 -18.61
C LEU A 62 2.47 -15.97 -18.68
N VAL A 63 2.24 -14.86 -17.98
CA VAL A 63 0.89 -14.31 -17.79
C VAL A 63 0.28 -13.73 -19.06
N TYR A 64 1.12 -13.25 -19.99
CA TYR A 64 0.67 -12.74 -21.29
C TYR A 64 0.75 -13.79 -22.42
N SER A 65 1.18 -15.01 -22.11
CA SER A 65 1.23 -16.08 -23.11
C SER A 65 -0.18 -16.54 -23.50
N PRO A 66 -0.49 -16.66 -24.80
CA PRO A 66 -1.76 -17.24 -25.24
C PRO A 66 -1.85 -18.76 -24.97
N ALA A 67 -0.76 -19.40 -24.52
CA ALA A 67 -0.75 -20.82 -24.19
C ALA A 67 -1.60 -21.16 -22.95
N PHE A 68 -1.92 -20.17 -22.11
CA PHE A 68 -2.67 -20.36 -20.88
C PHE A 68 -3.83 -19.36 -20.78
N ASN A 69 -4.96 -19.83 -20.24
CA ASN A 69 -5.97 -18.95 -19.65
C ASN A 69 -5.78 -18.97 -18.13
N LEU A 70 -5.30 -17.86 -17.57
CA LEU A 70 -4.93 -17.76 -16.16
C LEU A 70 -5.93 -16.97 -15.31
N SER A 71 -7.07 -16.59 -15.89
CA SER A 71 -8.07 -15.73 -15.24
C SER A 71 -8.68 -16.30 -13.96
N GLN A 72 -8.66 -17.64 -13.79
CA GLN A 72 -9.12 -18.31 -12.57
C GLN A 72 -8.00 -19.13 -11.91
N THR A 73 -6.74 -18.83 -12.19
CA THR A 73 -5.62 -19.63 -11.68
C THR A 73 -5.18 -19.18 -10.29
N TYR A 74 -4.97 -20.14 -9.38
CA TYR A 74 -4.20 -19.90 -8.16
C TYR A 74 -2.70 -19.98 -8.44
N PHE A 75 -1.97 -18.99 -7.93
CA PHE A 75 -0.50 -18.93 -8.00
C PHE A 75 0.06 -19.28 -6.63
N VAL A 76 0.77 -20.40 -6.54
CA VAL A 76 1.47 -20.84 -5.33
C VAL A 76 2.94 -20.49 -5.49
N VAL A 77 3.30 -19.27 -5.09
CA VAL A 77 4.64 -18.71 -5.15
C VAL A 77 5.41 -19.18 -3.92
N ASN A 78 6.42 -20.02 -4.14
CA ASN A 78 7.15 -20.63 -3.06
C ASN A 78 8.64 -20.80 -3.37
N GLY A 79 9.44 -20.68 -2.33
CA GLY A 79 10.87 -20.88 -2.39
C GLY A 79 11.50 -20.87 -1.01
N ILE A 80 12.80 -21.09 -0.96
CA ILE A 80 13.54 -20.94 0.29
C ILE A 80 13.76 -19.47 0.63
N ALA A 81 14.21 -19.22 1.86
CA ALA A 81 14.54 -17.90 2.38
C ALA A 81 15.56 -18.00 3.52
N GLY A 82 16.31 -16.93 3.75
CA GLY A 82 16.99 -16.73 5.02
C GLY A 82 15.97 -16.35 6.10
N ILE A 83 16.19 -16.78 7.35
CA ILE A 83 15.28 -16.49 8.47
C ILE A 83 15.93 -15.60 9.52
N ASN A 84 15.18 -14.59 9.96
CA ASN A 84 15.50 -13.83 11.17
C ASN A 84 15.37 -14.76 12.39
N PRO A 85 16.45 -15.01 13.16
CA PRO A 85 16.42 -15.93 14.30
C PRO A 85 15.47 -15.50 15.43
N GLU A 86 15.05 -14.23 15.46
CA GLU A 86 14.04 -13.74 16.42
C GLU A 86 12.62 -14.21 16.07
N MET A 87 12.39 -14.59 14.81
CA MET A 87 11.06 -14.90 14.27
C MET A 87 10.84 -16.40 14.02
N GLY A 88 11.90 -17.19 13.78
CA GLY A 88 11.76 -18.63 13.57
C GLY A 88 13.09 -19.39 13.53
N THR A 89 13.07 -20.60 12.97
CA THR A 89 14.22 -21.51 12.88
C THR A 89 14.33 -22.22 11.53
N LEU A 90 15.47 -22.84 11.23
CA LEU A 90 15.72 -23.61 10.01
C LEU A 90 14.62 -24.66 9.77
N GLY A 91 14.20 -24.76 8.51
CA GLY A 91 13.12 -25.63 8.06
C GLY A 91 11.71 -25.10 8.36
N SER A 92 11.54 -24.02 9.13
CA SER A 92 10.23 -23.42 9.35
C SER A 92 9.67 -22.82 8.07
N VAL A 93 8.34 -22.79 7.93
CA VAL A 93 7.68 -22.24 6.73
C VAL A 93 6.85 -21.02 7.12
N GLY A 94 7.20 -19.85 6.58
CA GLY A 94 6.55 -18.58 6.87
C GLY A 94 5.58 -18.15 5.78
N PHE A 95 4.41 -17.65 6.20
CA PHE A 95 3.39 -17.08 5.33
C PHE A 95 3.30 -15.55 5.52
N PRO A 96 3.83 -14.75 4.57
CA PRO A 96 3.85 -13.31 4.68
C PRO A 96 2.46 -12.67 4.54
N ARG A 97 2.25 -11.55 5.24
CA ARG A 97 1.24 -10.53 4.89
C ARG A 97 1.79 -9.61 3.81
N TYR A 98 3.05 -9.21 3.98
CA TYR A 98 3.73 -8.26 3.14
C TYR A 98 4.95 -8.87 2.47
N ALA A 99 5.19 -8.46 1.22
CA ALA A 99 6.49 -8.57 0.55
C ALA A 99 7.09 -7.16 0.45
N ILE A 100 8.26 -6.95 1.06
CA ILE A 100 8.89 -5.63 1.20
C ILE A 100 10.21 -5.59 0.42
N GLN A 101 10.34 -4.68 -0.53
CA GLN A 101 11.57 -4.51 -1.30
C GLN A 101 12.55 -3.61 -0.53
N VAL A 102 13.67 -4.19 -0.10
CA VAL A 102 14.67 -3.52 0.75
C VAL A 102 15.96 -3.18 0.01
N GLY A 103 16.12 -3.66 -1.22
CA GLY A 103 17.20 -3.25 -2.14
C GLY A 103 16.89 -1.98 -2.94
N LEU A 104 15.61 -1.62 -3.10
CA LEU A 104 15.17 -0.40 -3.79
C LEU A 104 15.09 0.78 -2.81
N GLN A 105 16.25 1.24 -2.32
CA GLN A 105 16.37 2.28 -1.30
C GLN A 105 17.52 3.24 -1.62
N TYR A 106 17.64 4.37 -0.90
CA TYR A 106 18.90 5.10 -0.89
C TYR A 106 19.96 4.29 -0.15
N GLY A 107 21.21 4.39 -0.61
CA GLY A 107 22.36 3.72 -0.01
C GLY A 107 23.60 4.59 -0.10
N LEU A 108 24.33 4.70 1.00
CA LEU A 108 25.66 5.29 1.07
C LEU A 108 26.68 4.21 1.41
N ASP A 109 27.92 4.35 0.94
CA ASP A 109 29.00 3.45 1.37
C ASP A 109 29.12 3.50 2.90
N ALA A 110 29.07 2.33 3.55
CA ALA A 110 29.09 2.24 5.00
C ALA A 110 30.35 2.85 5.64
N ARG A 111 31.46 2.96 4.90
CA ARG A 111 32.71 3.60 5.38
C ARG A 111 32.64 5.13 5.38
N GLN A 112 31.61 5.68 4.73
CA GLN A 112 31.39 7.12 4.56
C GLN A 112 30.13 7.60 5.27
N MET A 113 29.39 6.71 5.95
CA MET A 113 28.18 7.12 6.67
C MET A 113 28.50 7.97 7.90
N PRO A 114 27.57 8.86 8.31
CA PRO A 114 27.68 9.59 9.57
C PRO A 114 27.94 8.67 10.76
N GLN A 115 28.80 9.08 11.69
CA GLN A 115 29.20 8.26 12.85
C GLN A 115 28.04 7.89 13.80
N ASN A 116 26.93 8.62 13.74
CA ASN A 116 25.74 8.37 14.54
C ASN A 116 24.72 7.45 13.86
N TRP A 117 25.02 6.91 12.68
CA TRP A 117 24.15 5.97 11.97
C TRP A 117 24.59 4.53 12.22
N THR A 118 23.61 3.63 12.39
CA THR A 118 23.88 2.20 12.52
C THR A 118 24.07 1.52 11.16
N TYR A 119 23.31 1.95 10.15
CA TYR A 119 23.31 1.38 8.80
C TYR A 119 23.17 2.49 7.75
N SER A 120 23.59 2.18 6.52
CA SER A 120 23.80 3.15 5.46
C SER A 120 22.73 3.11 4.35
N PHE A 121 21.57 2.52 4.61
CA PHE A 121 20.43 2.50 3.68
C PHE A 121 19.17 3.08 4.34
N TRP A 122 18.34 3.80 3.56
CA TRP A 122 17.14 4.46 4.08
C TRP A 122 16.13 4.78 2.97
N ASN A 123 14.92 5.15 3.38
CA ASN A 123 13.80 5.40 2.48
C ASN A 123 14.00 6.58 1.53
N TYR A 124 13.46 6.45 0.32
CA TYR A 124 13.45 7.53 -0.66
C TYR A 124 12.73 8.80 -0.18
N GLY A 125 13.24 9.93 -0.66
CA GLY A 125 12.75 11.26 -0.29
C GLY A 125 13.01 11.66 1.16
N THR A 126 13.91 10.96 1.85
CA THR A 126 14.33 11.30 3.22
C THR A 126 15.85 11.42 3.32
N ASP A 127 16.34 11.98 4.43
CA ASP A 127 17.75 12.32 4.66
C ASP A 127 18.43 11.46 5.75
N LYS A 128 17.70 10.50 6.34
CA LYS A 128 18.20 9.65 7.42
C LYS A 128 17.45 8.31 7.54
N PRO A 129 18.13 7.27 8.08
CA PRO A 129 17.48 6.06 8.59
C PRO A 129 16.27 6.32 9.51
N GLY A 130 15.26 5.46 9.43
CA GLY A 130 14.08 5.51 10.31
C GLY A 130 13.00 6.52 9.94
N ALA A 131 13.20 7.36 8.93
CA ALA A 131 12.15 8.23 8.40
C ALA A 131 11.21 7.45 7.48
N SER A 132 9.90 7.74 7.54
CA SER A 132 8.92 7.19 6.59
C SER A 132 9.18 7.71 5.18
N ALA A 133 9.06 6.84 4.17
CA ALA A 133 9.27 7.21 2.78
C ALA A 133 8.36 8.37 2.36
N ALA A 134 8.94 9.37 1.68
CA ALA A 134 8.18 10.51 1.17
C ALA A 134 7.56 10.22 -0.20
N TRP A 135 8.16 9.32 -0.99
CA TRP A 135 7.65 8.89 -2.29
C TRP A 135 8.10 7.45 -2.61
N TYR A 136 7.44 6.84 -3.60
CA TYR A 136 7.60 5.44 -3.99
C TYR A 136 7.74 5.32 -5.52
N TYR A 137 8.40 4.27 -5.99
CA TYR A 137 8.47 3.84 -7.39
C TYR A 137 7.39 2.81 -7.76
N GLY A 138 6.77 2.15 -6.78
CA GLY A 138 5.60 1.29 -6.96
C GLY A 138 5.80 -0.17 -6.54
N THR A 139 7.03 -0.61 -6.35
CA THR A 139 7.37 -2.01 -6.04
C THR A 139 7.92 -2.21 -4.63
N GLU A 140 7.94 -1.16 -3.82
CA GLU A 140 8.50 -1.15 -2.46
C GLU A 140 7.76 -2.08 -1.51
N LEU A 141 6.44 -2.20 -1.64
CA LEU A 141 5.60 -2.97 -0.73
C LEU A 141 4.39 -3.53 -1.47
N PHE A 142 4.14 -4.83 -1.21
CA PHE A 142 2.91 -5.49 -1.61
C PHE A 142 2.23 -6.15 -0.41
N GLU A 143 0.92 -5.99 -0.26
CA GLU A 143 0.11 -6.80 0.66
C GLU A 143 -0.61 -7.90 -0.13
N VAL A 144 -0.50 -9.15 0.32
CA VAL A 144 -1.25 -10.27 -0.27
C VAL A 144 -2.69 -10.30 0.24
N ASN A 145 -3.52 -11.17 -0.35
CA ASN A 145 -4.84 -11.47 0.19
C ASN A 145 -4.71 -12.25 1.52
N THR A 146 -4.84 -11.55 2.65
CA THR A 146 -4.68 -12.14 3.99
C THR A 146 -5.83 -13.07 4.36
N ASN A 147 -7.03 -12.86 3.82
CA ASN A 147 -8.13 -13.82 3.99
C ASN A 147 -7.81 -15.15 3.30
N LEU A 148 -7.23 -15.12 2.09
CA LEU A 148 -6.75 -16.32 1.40
C LEU A 148 -5.59 -16.94 2.16
N ARG A 149 -4.58 -16.14 2.55
CA ARG A 149 -3.43 -16.59 3.35
C ARG A 149 -3.90 -17.32 4.62
N ASP A 150 -4.86 -16.76 5.35
CA ASP A 150 -5.35 -17.34 6.60
C ASP A 150 -6.16 -18.62 6.36
N LYS A 151 -6.99 -18.64 5.31
CA LYS A 151 -7.71 -19.84 4.89
C LYS A 151 -6.77 -20.99 4.54
N VAL A 152 -5.68 -20.73 3.80
CA VAL A 152 -4.69 -21.78 3.50
C VAL A 152 -3.86 -22.13 4.72
N PHE A 153 -3.49 -21.15 5.55
CA PHE A 153 -2.72 -21.38 6.78
C PHE A 153 -3.44 -22.35 7.72
N ASP A 154 -4.76 -22.23 7.87
CA ASP A 154 -5.56 -23.15 8.68
C ASP A 154 -5.53 -24.61 8.20
N LEU A 155 -5.25 -24.86 6.91
CA LEU A 155 -5.07 -26.21 6.37
C LEU A 155 -3.73 -26.82 6.74
N ILE A 156 -2.70 -25.99 6.93
CA ILE A 156 -1.31 -26.45 6.98
C ILE A 156 -0.59 -26.19 8.31
N LYS A 157 -1.18 -25.43 9.24
CA LYS A 157 -0.52 -24.99 10.49
C LYS A 157 -0.05 -26.14 11.38
N ASP A 158 -0.72 -27.29 11.32
CA ASP A 158 -0.43 -28.47 12.13
C ASP A 158 0.35 -29.56 11.36
N VAL A 159 0.80 -29.25 10.14
CA VAL A 159 1.57 -30.20 9.33
C VAL A 159 2.94 -30.41 9.97
N ARG A 160 3.33 -31.67 10.10
CA ARG A 160 4.66 -32.02 10.61
C ARG A 160 5.71 -31.74 9.54
N LEU A 161 6.54 -30.73 9.82
CA LEU A 161 7.68 -30.38 8.98
C LEU A 161 8.82 -31.39 9.12
N ASN A 162 9.53 -31.61 8.02
CA ASN A 162 10.79 -32.33 7.97
C ASN A 162 11.87 -31.54 8.72
N ASP A 163 12.75 -32.28 9.39
CA ASP A 163 13.83 -31.74 10.19
C ASP A 163 15.02 -32.70 10.15
N THR A 164 16.23 -32.16 10.15
CA THR A 164 17.46 -32.94 9.91
C THR A 164 18.46 -32.75 11.04
N GLU A 165 19.32 -33.76 11.26
CA GLU A 165 20.37 -33.69 12.28
C GLU A 165 21.33 -32.51 12.07
N PRO A 166 21.76 -32.15 10.84
CA PRO A 166 22.54 -30.94 10.60
C PRO A 166 21.82 -29.65 11.02
N ALA A 167 20.54 -29.50 10.67
CA ALA A 167 19.75 -28.32 11.06
C ALA A 167 19.58 -28.24 12.59
N GLN A 168 19.32 -29.37 13.26
CA GLN A 168 19.27 -29.48 14.72
C GLN A 168 20.58 -29.04 15.38
N LYS A 169 21.72 -29.49 14.87
CA LYS A 169 23.05 -29.11 15.38
C LYS A 169 23.33 -27.63 15.16
N ASN A 170 22.99 -27.09 13.99
CA ASN A 170 23.17 -25.68 13.70
C ASN A 170 22.35 -24.81 14.65
N ARG A 171 21.04 -25.08 14.76
CA ARG A 171 20.14 -24.26 15.56
C ARG A 171 20.40 -24.33 17.07
N ALA A 172 20.99 -25.43 17.55
CA ALA A 172 21.45 -25.56 18.94
C ALA A 172 22.54 -24.55 19.34
N ARG A 173 23.18 -23.87 18.37
CA ARG A 173 24.12 -22.77 18.62
C ARG A 173 23.43 -21.48 19.06
N TYR A 174 22.12 -21.34 18.84
CA TYR A 174 21.37 -20.15 19.20
C TYR A 174 20.88 -20.22 20.66
N PRO A 175 20.95 -19.10 21.40
CA PRO A 175 20.74 -19.10 22.85
C PRO A 175 19.29 -19.30 23.27
N SER A 176 18.32 -18.98 22.41
CA SER A 176 16.90 -18.97 22.76
C SER A 176 15.97 -19.35 21.61
N SER A 177 14.75 -19.70 21.97
CA SER A 177 13.61 -19.83 21.06
C SER A 177 13.26 -18.46 20.46
N PRO A 178 12.75 -18.39 19.21
CA PRO A 178 12.41 -19.51 18.34
C PRO A 178 13.59 -20.14 17.60
N ALA A 179 14.74 -19.48 17.49
CA ALA A 179 15.89 -19.97 16.72
C ALA A 179 16.31 -21.39 17.05
N ASN A 180 16.31 -21.82 18.32
CA ASN A 180 16.73 -23.17 18.72
C ASN A 180 15.59 -24.21 18.82
N ALA A 181 14.37 -23.87 18.43
CA ALA A 181 13.19 -24.76 18.52
C ALA A 181 13.08 -25.74 17.34
N THR A 182 12.07 -26.62 17.33
CA THR A 182 11.74 -27.43 16.14
C THR A 182 10.99 -26.58 15.10
N PRO A 183 11.10 -26.89 13.79
CA PRO A 183 10.46 -26.11 12.74
C PRO A 183 8.93 -26.18 12.84
N THR A 184 8.28 -25.05 12.58
CA THR A 184 6.83 -24.92 12.53
C THR A 184 6.39 -24.10 11.33
N VAL A 185 5.09 -24.12 11.03
CA VAL A 185 4.50 -23.14 10.13
C VAL A 185 4.11 -21.91 10.93
N PHE A 186 4.45 -20.72 10.44
CA PHE A 186 4.18 -19.46 11.12
C PHE A 186 3.79 -18.34 10.15
N LYS A 187 3.34 -17.20 10.70
CA LYS A 187 3.06 -15.97 9.94
C LYS A 187 4.19 -14.98 10.21
N GLY A 188 4.79 -14.46 9.16
CA GLY A 188 5.89 -13.50 9.22
C GLY A 188 6.21 -12.99 7.83
N ASP A 189 6.59 -11.71 7.72
CA ASP A 189 6.72 -11.04 6.44
C ASP A 189 8.06 -11.34 5.77
N VAL A 190 8.04 -11.24 4.44
CA VAL A 190 9.20 -11.52 3.59
C VAL A 190 9.74 -10.22 3.02
N THR A 191 11.05 -10.13 2.94
CA THR A 191 11.74 -9.02 2.30
C THR A 191 12.41 -9.49 1.03
N THR A 192 12.44 -8.63 0.02
CA THR A 192 13.00 -8.90 -1.31
C THR A 192 14.22 -8.02 -1.53
N SER A 193 15.29 -8.60 -2.07
CA SER A 193 16.45 -7.87 -2.59
C SER A 193 17.25 -8.73 -3.56
N ASP A 194 17.77 -8.15 -4.64
CA ASP A 194 18.78 -8.82 -5.47
C ASP A 194 20.12 -9.04 -4.72
N LEU A 195 20.34 -8.37 -3.58
CA LEU A 195 21.48 -8.62 -2.71
C LEU A 195 21.19 -9.79 -1.76
N TYR A 196 22.00 -10.86 -1.84
CA TYR A 196 22.07 -11.87 -0.78
C TYR A 196 22.86 -11.30 0.41
N PHE A 197 22.17 -10.88 1.47
CA PHE A 197 22.76 -10.22 2.64
C PHE A 197 22.65 -11.05 3.91
N GLY A 198 23.47 -10.70 4.91
CA GLY A 198 23.35 -11.22 6.27
C GLY A 198 24.13 -10.39 7.29
N GLY A 199 23.91 -10.69 8.57
CA GLY A 199 24.52 -10.03 9.72
C GLY A 199 23.60 -9.05 10.44
N HIS A 200 23.94 -8.72 11.69
CA HIS A 200 23.06 -7.98 12.60
C HIS A 200 22.74 -6.56 12.11
N VAL A 201 23.70 -5.87 11.48
CA VAL A 201 23.50 -4.50 10.98
C VAL A 201 22.50 -4.47 9.81
N PHE A 202 22.62 -5.41 8.87
CA PHE A 202 21.59 -5.57 7.83
C PHE A 202 20.26 -5.99 8.44
N GLY A 203 20.29 -6.88 9.43
CA GLY A 203 19.10 -7.26 10.18
C GLY A 203 18.34 -6.09 10.78
N GLU A 204 19.04 -5.14 11.41
CA GLU A 204 18.44 -3.92 11.96
C GLU A 204 17.92 -2.98 10.87
N MET A 205 18.69 -2.81 9.79
CA MET A 205 18.29 -2.02 8.61
C MET A 205 16.98 -2.55 8.02
N VAL A 206 16.89 -3.86 7.79
CA VAL A 206 15.70 -4.50 7.20
C VAL A 206 14.51 -4.43 8.13
N SER A 207 14.71 -4.63 9.44
CA SER A 207 13.64 -4.43 10.44
C SER A 207 13.11 -2.99 10.40
N ASN A 208 13.99 -1.99 10.27
CA ASN A 208 13.60 -0.58 10.21
C ASN A 208 12.86 -0.23 8.91
N LEU A 209 13.38 -0.67 7.75
CA LEU A 209 12.71 -0.48 6.46
C LEU A 209 11.35 -1.16 6.43
N THR A 210 11.26 -2.39 6.96
CA THR A 210 9.98 -3.08 7.10
C THR A 210 9.01 -2.28 7.96
N ALA A 211 9.44 -1.79 9.12
CA ALA A 211 8.60 -0.99 10.01
C ALA A 211 8.12 0.31 9.34
N THR A 212 9.02 1.06 8.71
CA THR A 212 8.68 2.34 8.09
C THR A 212 7.78 2.19 6.86
N LEU A 213 8.05 1.22 5.98
CA LEU A 213 7.24 0.97 4.77
C LEU A 213 5.86 0.40 5.10
N THR A 214 5.75 -0.39 6.18
CA THR A 214 4.47 -1.02 6.58
C THR A 214 3.72 -0.24 7.67
N ASN A 215 4.16 0.98 7.98
CA ASN A 215 3.61 1.80 9.07
C ASN A 215 3.53 1.03 10.41
N ASN A 216 4.62 0.35 10.77
CA ASN A 216 4.82 -0.47 11.97
C ASN A 216 3.88 -1.68 12.09
N THR A 217 3.24 -2.12 11.00
CA THR A 217 2.33 -3.27 11.03
C THR A 217 2.94 -4.57 10.52
N GLY A 218 4.09 -4.49 9.82
CA GLY A 218 4.83 -5.64 9.34
C GLY A 218 5.85 -6.18 10.34
N SER A 219 6.30 -7.40 10.13
CA SER A 219 7.28 -8.10 10.97
C SER A 219 8.27 -8.86 10.10
N TYR A 220 9.50 -8.35 10.03
CA TYR A 220 10.57 -8.95 9.23
C TYR A 220 10.96 -10.34 9.74
N ALA A 221 10.61 -11.37 8.97
CA ALA A 221 10.92 -12.74 9.30
C ALA A 221 11.79 -13.45 8.28
N LEU A 222 11.61 -13.18 6.99
CA LEU A 222 12.20 -13.95 5.90
C LEU A 222 12.88 -13.03 4.87
N THR A 223 13.94 -13.53 4.22
CA THR A 223 14.63 -12.86 3.11
C THR A 223 14.53 -13.69 1.82
N ALA A 224 14.21 -13.04 0.71
CA ALA A 224 14.10 -13.64 -0.61
C ALA A 224 14.58 -12.65 -1.69
N GLN A 225 14.61 -13.07 -2.95
CA GLN A 225 15.06 -12.20 -4.06
C GLN A 225 13.98 -11.95 -5.12
N GLU A 226 12.82 -12.61 -5.07
CA GLU A 226 11.86 -12.59 -6.20
C GLU A 226 10.45 -12.12 -5.86
N ASP A 227 10.06 -12.07 -4.58
CA ASP A 227 8.65 -11.97 -4.19
C ASP A 227 7.97 -10.71 -4.72
N ASN A 228 8.60 -9.54 -4.54
CA ASN A 228 8.07 -8.27 -5.04
C ASN A 228 7.95 -8.27 -6.58
N ALA A 229 8.91 -8.86 -7.29
CA ALA A 229 8.88 -8.94 -8.75
C ALA A 229 7.73 -9.83 -9.27
N VAL A 230 7.49 -10.97 -8.63
CA VAL A 230 6.37 -11.85 -8.97
C VAL A 230 5.03 -11.15 -8.69
N LEU A 231 4.88 -10.51 -7.52
CA LEU A 231 3.65 -9.82 -7.14
C LEU A 231 3.37 -8.59 -8.00
N GLU A 232 4.39 -7.87 -8.46
CA GLU A 232 4.21 -6.73 -9.37
C GLU A 232 3.64 -7.19 -10.72
N VAL A 233 4.15 -8.29 -11.26
CA VAL A 233 3.61 -8.85 -12.51
C VAL A 233 2.17 -9.30 -12.32
N LEU A 234 1.85 -9.96 -11.21
CA LEU A 234 0.48 -10.39 -10.91
C LEU A 234 -0.46 -9.20 -10.72
N THR A 235 0.01 -8.11 -10.09
CA THR A 235 -0.74 -6.86 -9.93
C THR A 235 -1.09 -6.24 -11.29
N ARG A 236 -0.09 -6.08 -12.17
CA ARG A 236 -0.30 -5.53 -13.52
C ARG A 236 -1.19 -6.43 -14.37
N ALA A 237 -0.96 -7.74 -14.34
CA ALA A 237 -1.74 -8.71 -15.10
C ALA A 237 -3.19 -8.79 -14.59
N HIS A 238 -3.42 -8.58 -13.29
CA HIS A 238 -4.77 -8.49 -12.73
C HIS A 238 -5.50 -7.26 -13.25
N LYS A 239 -4.88 -6.08 -13.19
CA LYS A 239 -5.44 -4.85 -13.76
C LYS A 239 -5.79 -5.01 -15.24
N ALA A 240 -4.99 -5.78 -15.97
CA ALA A 240 -5.19 -6.07 -17.38
C ALA A 240 -6.18 -7.24 -17.65
N GLY A 241 -6.76 -7.86 -16.61
CA GLY A 241 -7.77 -8.91 -16.72
C GLY A 241 -7.23 -10.31 -17.08
N PHE A 242 -5.92 -10.55 -17.01
CA PHE A 242 -5.30 -11.83 -17.35
C PHE A 242 -5.25 -12.81 -16.18
N VAL A 243 -5.17 -12.32 -14.95
CA VAL A 243 -5.08 -13.12 -13.72
C VAL A 243 -5.92 -12.52 -12.60
N ASP A 244 -6.07 -13.26 -11.50
CA ASP A 244 -6.67 -12.78 -10.25
C ASP A 244 -5.59 -12.67 -9.16
N TYR A 245 -5.14 -11.46 -8.83
CA TYR A 245 -4.16 -11.24 -7.75
C TYR A 245 -4.67 -11.74 -6.40
N GLY A 246 -6.00 -11.76 -6.20
CA GLY A 246 -6.65 -12.34 -5.03
C GLY A 246 -6.41 -13.85 -4.85
N ARG A 247 -5.81 -14.52 -5.84
CA ARG A 247 -5.44 -15.94 -5.82
C ARG A 247 -3.94 -16.20 -5.71
N ALA A 248 -3.15 -15.17 -5.40
CA ALA A 248 -1.75 -15.32 -5.07
C ALA A 248 -1.60 -15.85 -3.62
N ILE A 249 -0.93 -17.00 -3.49
CA ILE A 249 -0.51 -17.61 -2.24
C ILE A 249 1.00 -17.56 -2.23
N MET A 250 1.57 -17.00 -1.17
CA MET A 250 3.00 -16.85 -1.01
C MET A 250 3.44 -17.47 0.31
N TYR A 251 4.53 -18.23 0.27
CA TYR A 251 5.22 -18.69 1.47
C TYR A 251 6.68 -18.99 1.17
N ARG A 252 7.53 -18.93 2.19
CA ARG A 252 8.94 -19.31 2.08
C ARG A 252 9.34 -20.29 3.17
N SER A 253 10.32 -21.13 2.88
CA SER A 253 10.88 -22.08 3.84
C SER A 253 12.31 -21.68 4.24
N ALA A 254 12.63 -21.71 5.53
CA ALA A 254 13.90 -21.22 6.06
C ALA A 254 15.07 -22.17 5.75
N SER A 255 15.96 -21.79 4.83
CA SER A 255 17.18 -22.55 4.47
C SER A 255 18.38 -22.25 5.34
N ASP A 256 18.45 -21.04 5.88
CA ASP A 256 19.57 -20.51 6.62
C ASP A 256 19.11 -19.40 7.56
N PHE A 257 19.95 -19.02 8.53
CA PHE A 257 19.73 -17.85 9.36
C PHE A 257 20.41 -16.64 8.73
N ASP A 258 19.73 -15.49 8.74
CA ASP A 258 20.23 -14.25 8.14
C ASP A 258 21.36 -13.60 8.96
N ARG A 259 21.70 -14.09 10.15
CA ARG A 259 22.77 -13.58 11.01
C ARG A 259 23.25 -14.66 11.97
N ALA A 260 24.45 -14.48 12.55
CA ALA A 260 24.99 -15.42 13.52
C ALA A 260 24.29 -15.34 14.89
N PRO A 261 24.52 -16.31 15.80
CA PRO A 261 24.09 -16.19 17.19
C PRO A 261 24.76 -15.02 17.95
N ASP A 262 25.95 -14.61 17.53
CA ASP A 262 26.72 -13.50 18.10
C ASP A 262 27.24 -12.64 16.95
N ALA A 263 27.00 -11.32 17.01
CA ALA A 263 27.35 -10.37 15.96
C ALA A 263 28.82 -10.36 15.58
N LYS A 264 29.72 -10.70 16.51
CA LYS A 264 31.17 -10.76 16.22
C LYS A 264 31.52 -11.88 15.22
N ASP A 265 30.64 -12.87 15.06
CA ASP A 265 30.83 -14.07 14.25
C ASP A 265 30.08 -13.99 12.92
N ASP A 266 29.44 -12.85 12.58
CA ASP A 266 28.59 -12.69 11.41
C ASP A 266 29.32 -13.00 10.09
N PHE A 267 30.54 -12.49 9.91
CA PHE A 267 31.31 -12.72 8.68
C PHE A 267 31.64 -14.21 8.48
N GLU A 268 32.20 -14.86 9.50
CA GLU A 268 32.57 -16.27 9.42
C GLU A 268 31.34 -17.15 9.26
N THR A 269 30.24 -16.82 9.93
CA THR A 269 28.97 -17.54 9.79
C THR A 269 28.41 -17.39 8.39
N PHE A 270 28.41 -16.18 7.81
CA PHE A 270 27.94 -15.94 6.45
C PHE A 270 28.74 -16.76 5.40
N ILE A 271 30.08 -16.73 5.48
CA ILE A 271 30.94 -17.50 4.58
C ILE A 271 30.78 -19.02 4.79
N TRP A 272 30.50 -19.46 6.01
CA TRP A 272 30.25 -20.86 6.31
C TRP A 272 28.89 -21.32 5.76
N THR A 273 27.83 -20.55 6.00
CA THR A 273 26.44 -20.82 5.56
C THR A 273 26.36 -20.96 4.05
N THR A 274 26.99 -20.06 3.29
CA THR A 274 27.02 -20.08 1.82
C THR A 274 27.71 -21.32 1.21
N LYS A 275 28.31 -22.18 2.04
CA LYS A 275 28.97 -23.43 1.63
C LYS A 275 28.29 -24.68 2.20
N GLN A 276 27.16 -24.56 2.90
CA GLN A 276 26.47 -25.69 3.50
C GLN A 276 25.33 -26.18 2.61
N ASP A 277 25.54 -27.33 1.95
CA ASP A 277 24.51 -27.98 1.12
C ASP A 277 23.53 -28.84 1.93
N ASP A 278 23.81 -29.09 3.21
CA ASP A 278 22.99 -29.97 4.07
C ASP A 278 21.92 -29.21 4.87
N LEU A 279 22.13 -27.93 5.17
CA LEU A 279 21.17 -27.08 5.91
C LEU A 279 19.92 -26.73 5.09
N ILE A 280 20.06 -26.63 3.77
CA ILE A 280 18.95 -26.33 2.85
C ILE A 280 17.96 -27.50 2.72
N VAL A 281 18.38 -28.73 2.99
CA VAL A 281 17.59 -29.96 2.76
C VAL A 281 16.22 -29.97 3.45
N PRO A 282 16.10 -29.71 4.77
CA PRO A 282 14.78 -29.65 5.41
C PRO A 282 13.90 -28.56 4.78
N SER A 283 14.49 -27.45 4.38
CA SER A 283 13.75 -26.34 3.77
C SER A 283 13.11 -26.77 2.44
N LEU A 284 13.89 -27.37 1.54
CA LEU A 284 13.40 -27.87 0.25
C LEU A 284 12.29 -28.91 0.43
N GLU A 285 12.46 -29.84 1.38
CA GLU A 285 11.42 -30.84 1.67
C GLU A 285 10.13 -30.19 2.17
N ASN A 286 10.26 -29.17 3.02
CA ASN A 286 9.13 -28.46 3.62
C ASN A 286 8.35 -27.60 2.63
N LEU A 287 8.97 -27.15 1.53
CA LEU A 287 8.25 -26.51 0.42
C LEU A 287 7.13 -27.41 -0.12
N TYR A 288 7.43 -28.69 -0.36
CA TYR A 288 6.45 -29.64 -0.87
C TYR A 288 5.47 -30.09 0.21
N ILE A 289 5.96 -30.38 1.43
CA ILE A 289 5.11 -30.81 2.56
C ILE A 289 3.99 -29.80 2.85
N VAL A 290 4.29 -28.50 2.79
CA VAL A 290 3.29 -27.44 3.00
C VAL A 290 2.50 -27.15 1.72
N GLY A 291 3.15 -27.15 0.55
CA GLY A 291 2.51 -26.80 -0.71
C GLY A 291 1.49 -27.84 -1.18
N ARG A 292 1.77 -29.13 -1.00
CA ARG A 292 0.93 -30.21 -1.52
C ARG A 292 -0.50 -30.19 -0.96
N PRO A 293 -0.75 -30.08 0.36
CA PRO A 293 -2.10 -29.95 0.90
C PRO A 293 -2.89 -28.76 0.34
N ILE A 294 -2.22 -27.64 0.05
CA ILE A 294 -2.85 -26.45 -0.53
C ILE A 294 -3.30 -26.74 -1.96
N VAL A 295 -2.41 -27.31 -2.78
CA VAL A 295 -2.73 -27.71 -4.16
C VAL A 295 -3.86 -28.73 -4.20
N ASP A 296 -3.80 -29.76 -3.34
CA ASP A 296 -4.83 -30.79 -3.24
C ASP A 296 -6.19 -30.22 -2.82
N ALA A 297 -6.21 -29.30 -1.86
CA ALA A 297 -7.45 -28.66 -1.42
C ALA A 297 -8.11 -27.83 -2.53
N ILE A 298 -7.30 -27.10 -3.31
CA ILE A 298 -7.79 -26.25 -4.41
C ILE A 298 -8.31 -27.11 -5.57
N VAL A 299 -7.50 -28.03 -6.08
CA VAL A 299 -7.84 -28.84 -7.25
C VAL A 299 -8.90 -29.88 -6.91
N GLY A 300 -8.78 -30.56 -5.77
CA GLY A 300 -9.70 -31.60 -5.35
C GLY A 300 -11.09 -31.10 -4.95
N ASN A 301 -11.25 -29.79 -4.71
CA ASN A 301 -12.54 -29.20 -4.31
C ASN A 301 -12.83 -27.89 -5.06
N TRP A 302 -12.59 -27.88 -6.38
CA TRP A 302 -12.66 -26.68 -7.21
C TRP A 302 -13.94 -25.87 -7.02
N THR A 303 -15.11 -26.50 -6.85
CA THR A 303 -16.39 -25.80 -6.64
C THR A 303 -16.34 -24.81 -5.46
N GLN A 304 -15.56 -25.08 -4.41
CA GLN A 304 -15.40 -24.19 -3.25
C GLN A 304 -14.33 -23.11 -3.45
N TRP A 305 -13.42 -23.30 -4.41
CA TRP A 305 -12.30 -22.39 -4.70
C TRP A 305 -12.49 -21.59 -5.99
N ALA A 306 -13.44 -21.97 -6.84
CA ALA A 306 -13.69 -21.35 -8.14
C ALA A 306 -14.04 -19.87 -8.02
N GLN A 307 -14.71 -19.44 -6.95
CA GLN A 307 -15.06 -18.03 -6.73
C GLN A 307 -13.94 -17.19 -6.11
N GLY A 308 -12.81 -17.80 -5.75
CA GLY A 308 -11.75 -17.09 -5.04
C GLY A 308 -12.07 -16.94 -3.55
N VAL A 309 -11.21 -16.20 -2.86
CA VAL A 309 -11.47 -15.75 -1.48
C VAL A 309 -11.46 -14.23 -1.53
N PRO A 310 -12.53 -13.53 -1.10
CA PRO A 310 -12.54 -12.08 -1.09
C PRO A 310 -11.38 -11.52 -0.24
N PRO A 311 -10.64 -10.50 -0.72
CA PRO A 311 -9.56 -9.91 0.04
C PRO A 311 -10.05 -9.20 1.30
N GLN A 312 -9.12 -8.96 2.23
CA GLN A 312 -9.36 -8.19 3.44
C GLN A 312 -9.76 -6.75 3.12
N ASN A 313 -10.52 -6.14 4.03
CA ASN A 313 -10.75 -4.69 3.99
C ASN A 313 -9.44 -3.98 4.38
N GLY A 314 -8.75 -3.34 3.43
CA GLY A 314 -7.42 -2.76 3.66
C GLY A 314 -6.97 -1.82 2.53
N THR A 315 -6.00 -0.94 2.81
CA THR A 315 -5.47 0.06 1.84
C THR A 315 -4.26 -0.45 1.10
N ALA A 316 -3.57 -1.43 1.66
CA ALA A 316 -2.28 -1.89 1.15
C ALA A 316 -2.42 -3.13 0.26
N TYR A 317 -3.64 -3.66 0.07
CA TYR A 317 -3.90 -4.80 -0.82
C TYR A 317 -3.46 -4.49 -2.25
N GLY A 318 -2.54 -5.30 -2.77
CA GLY A 318 -1.83 -4.97 -4.01
C GLY A 318 -0.55 -4.21 -3.72
N ASP A 319 -0.23 -3.22 -4.54
CA ASP A 319 0.98 -2.39 -4.46
C ASP A 319 0.77 -1.11 -3.64
N VAL A 320 1.87 -0.39 -3.36
CA VAL A 320 1.86 0.92 -2.66
C VAL A 320 1.06 2.00 -3.35
N PHE A 321 0.86 1.90 -4.67
CA PHE A 321 0.06 2.86 -5.43
C PHE A 321 -1.43 2.58 -5.37
N GLY A 322 -1.83 1.47 -4.78
CA GLY A 322 -3.23 1.08 -4.73
C GLY A 322 -3.78 0.79 -6.13
N THR A 323 -2.97 0.22 -7.01
CA THR A 323 -3.37 -0.22 -8.36
C THR A 323 -4.57 -1.16 -8.32
N LEU A 324 -4.70 -1.94 -7.24
CA LEU A 324 -5.80 -2.87 -6.99
C LEU A 324 -6.86 -2.31 -6.04
N LEU A 325 -6.70 -1.07 -5.57
CA LEU A 325 -7.73 -0.38 -4.81
C LEU A 325 -8.90 -0.10 -5.74
N SER A 326 -9.92 -0.91 -5.59
CA SER A 326 -11.25 -0.62 -6.07
C SER A 326 -12.07 -0.04 -4.93
N LEU A 327 -12.85 0.98 -5.29
CA LEU A 327 -14.16 1.33 -4.77
C LEU A 327 -14.72 0.30 -3.76
N ARG A 328 -15.13 0.78 -2.57
CA ARG A 328 -15.86 -0.05 -1.63
C ARG A 328 -17.24 -0.41 -2.22
N ALA A 329 -17.54 -1.70 -2.32
CA ALA A 329 -18.92 -2.15 -2.51
C ALA A 329 -19.70 -1.98 -1.19
N VAL A 330 -20.71 -1.11 -1.20
CA VAL A 330 -21.71 -0.96 -0.15
C VAL A 330 -22.86 -1.92 -0.46
N GLU A 331 -23.01 -2.93 0.40
CA GLU A 331 -24.18 -3.80 0.35
C GLU A 331 -25.30 -3.20 1.19
N TRP A 332 -26.51 -3.11 0.64
CA TRP A 332 -27.69 -2.66 1.38
C TRP A 332 -28.95 -3.42 0.95
N ILE A 333 -29.91 -3.52 1.87
CA ILE A 333 -31.24 -4.10 1.58
C ILE A 333 -32.17 -2.93 1.25
N ASP A 334 -32.70 -2.95 0.04
CA ASP A 334 -33.63 -1.91 -0.39
C ASP A 334 -34.99 -2.02 0.32
N PRO A 335 -35.88 -1.01 0.23
CA PRO A 335 -37.18 -1.05 0.89
C PRO A 335 -38.09 -2.21 0.44
N SER A 336 -37.75 -2.92 -0.64
CA SER A 336 -38.47 -4.12 -1.11
C SER A 336 -37.90 -5.44 -0.55
N GLY A 337 -36.85 -5.37 0.28
CA GLY A 337 -36.18 -6.54 0.85
C GLY A 337 -35.11 -7.15 -0.06
N LYS A 338 -34.74 -6.47 -1.16
CA LYS A 338 -33.75 -6.99 -2.11
C LYS A 338 -32.34 -6.50 -1.76
N HIS A 339 -31.38 -7.42 -1.77
CA HIS A 339 -29.95 -7.09 -1.68
C HIS A 339 -29.50 -6.29 -2.91
N ARG A 340 -28.84 -5.16 -2.65
CA ARG A 340 -28.24 -4.27 -3.64
C ARG A 340 -26.75 -4.10 -3.33
N GLN A 341 -25.98 -3.83 -4.36
CA GLN A 341 -24.59 -3.41 -4.26
C GLN A 341 -24.45 -2.02 -4.87
N TRP A 342 -23.60 -1.19 -4.28
CA TRP A 342 -23.29 0.16 -4.72
C TRP A 342 -21.79 0.41 -4.61
N GLU A 343 -21.16 1.03 -5.59
CA GLU A 343 -19.72 1.32 -5.55
C GLU A 343 -19.49 2.70 -4.93
N SER A 344 -18.58 2.78 -3.95
CA SER A 344 -18.24 4.02 -3.23
C SER A 344 -16.74 4.27 -3.18
N ALA A 345 -16.30 5.53 -3.30
CA ALA A 345 -14.92 5.97 -3.08
C ALA A 345 -14.84 6.79 -1.78
N ASP A 346 -14.38 6.21 -0.68
CA ASP A 346 -14.35 6.88 0.63
C ASP A 346 -12.93 7.32 1.04
N ARG A 347 -12.82 8.51 1.63
CA ARG A 347 -11.61 8.95 2.33
C ARG A 347 -11.42 8.08 3.57
N ARG A 348 -10.20 7.59 3.77
CA ARG A 348 -9.83 6.77 4.93
C ARG A 348 -9.21 7.57 6.07
N THR A 349 -8.98 8.86 5.85
CA THR A 349 -8.38 9.79 6.81
C THR A 349 -9.40 10.41 7.77
N ARG A 350 -10.71 10.16 7.61
CA ARG A 350 -11.74 10.72 8.49
C ARG A 350 -11.42 10.44 9.95
N LYS A 351 -11.27 11.50 10.74
CA LYS A 351 -11.18 11.45 12.21
C LYS A 351 -12.49 12.02 12.74
N GLY A 352 -13.30 11.19 13.40
CA GLY A 352 -14.63 11.62 13.88
C GLY A 352 -15.74 11.51 12.83
N ASP A 353 -16.74 12.38 12.93
CA ASP A 353 -17.97 12.36 12.10
C ASP A 353 -17.87 13.20 10.82
N THR A 354 -16.93 14.14 10.75
CA THR A 354 -16.80 15.15 9.70
C THR A 354 -15.41 15.08 9.06
N ASP A 355 -15.30 15.05 7.72
CA ASP A 355 -13.98 14.99 7.05
C ASP A 355 -13.28 16.36 6.98
N ALA A 356 -14.03 17.42 6.73
CA ALA A 356 -13.48 18.72 6.35
C ALA A 356 -14.41 19.88 6.74
N VAL A 357 -13.89 21.10 6.62
CA VAL A 357 -14.67 22.34 6.64
C VAL A 357 -14.56 23.04 5.29
N ALA A 358 -15.65 23.69 4.85
CA ALA A 358 -15.63 24.67 3.78
C ALA A 358 -15.94 26.04 4.36
N ILE A 359 -15.20 27.06 3.93
CA ILE A 359 -15.24 28.39 4.55
C ILE A 359 -15.85 29.38 3.58
N LEU A 360 -17.00 29.94 3.92
CA LEU A 360 -17.61 31.04 3.20
C LEU A 360 -17.35 32.34 3.95
N THR A 361 -16.46 33.17 3.41
CA THR A 361 -16.18 34.48 4.01
C THR A 361 -17.16 35.55 3.54
N VAL A 362 -17.53 36.45 4.44
CA VAL A 362 -18.23 37.70 4.16
C VAL A 362 -17.35 38.85 4.63
N ILE A 363 -16.57 39.38 3.70
CA ILE A 363 -15.57 40.42 3.93
C ILE A 363 -16.22 41.79 3.70
N LYS A 364 -16.13 42.68 4.69
CA LYS A 364 -16.69 44.03 4.63
C LYS A 364 -15.62 45.08 4.90
N ARG A 365 -15.49 46.04 4.00
CA ARG A 365 -14.82 47.33 4.23
C ARG A 365 -15.86 48.45 4.16
N PRO A 366 -15.72 49.54 4.93
CA PRO A 366 -16.66 50.66 4.89
C PRO A 366 -16.93 51.21 3.48
N SER A 367 -15.91 51.23 2.62
CA SER A 367 -15.98 51.82 1.28
C SER A 367 -16.39 50.88 0.14
N THR A 368 -16.56 49.57 0.39
CA THR A 368 -16.79 48.57 -0.68
C THR A 368 -17.98 47.65 -0.37
N PRO A 369 -18.64 47.10 -1.41
CA PRO A 369 -19.67 46.08 -1.19
C PRO A 369 -19.07 44.83 -0.52
N PRO A 370 -19.88 43.97 0.13
CA PRO A 370 -19.38 42.73 0.70
C PRO A 370 -18.73 41.81 -0.36
N HIS A 371 -17.53 41.32 -0.05
CA HIS A 371 -16.79 40.35 -0.86
C HIS A 371 -16.80 38.97 -0.21
N THR A 372 -16.53 37.96 -1.02
CA THR A 372 -16.13 36.64 -0.55
C THR A 372 -14.77 36.31 -1.12
N LEU A 373 -14.02 35.50 -0.38
CA LEU A 373 -12.73 35.01 -0.77
C LEU A 373 -12.89 33.63 -1.41
N LEU A 374 -12.30 33.48 -2.58
CA LEU A 374 -12.17 32.22 -3.29
C LEU A 374 -10.70 31.88 -3.42
N VAL A 375 -10.43 30.59 -3.60
CA VAL A 375 -9.09 30.08 -3.89
C VAL A 375 -9.08 29.41 -5.24
N SER A 376 -7.90 29.38 -5.88
CA SER A 376 -7.68 28.52 -7.05
C SER A 376 -6.45 27.66 -6.87
N GLN A 377 -6.61 26.36 -7.08
CA GLN A 377 -5.55 25.37 -6.98
C GLN A 377 -5.74 24.25 -8.02
N PHE A 378 -4.64 23.62 -8.43
CA PHE A 378 -4.69 22.47 -9.33
C PHE A 378 -5.25 21.26 -8.58
N ARG A 379 -6.37 20.69 -9.06
CA ARG A 379 -6.96 19.47 -8.50
C ARG A 379 -6.61 18.27 -9.40
N PRO A 380 -5.68 17.38 -9.02
CA PRO A 380 -5.30 16.24 -9.85
C PRO A 380 -6.47 15.36 -10.34
N PRO A 381 -7.52 15.08 -9.52
CA PRO A 381 -8.68 14.30 -9.99
C PRO A 381 -9.47 14.96 -11.13
N VAL A 382 -9.46 16.29 -11.21
CA VAL A 382 -10.12 17.06 -12.28
C VAL A 382 -9.16 17.29 -13.45
N GLY A 383 -7.85 17.27 -13.19
CA GLY A 383 -6.81 17.53 -14.18
C GLY A 383 -6.73 19.01 -14.59
N GLN A 384 -7.28 19.92 -13.79
CA GLN A 384 -7.37 21.37 -14.07
C GLN A 384 -7.28 22.19 -12.78
N VAL A 385 -7.05 23.49 -12.92
CA VAL A 385 -7.16 24.44 -11.80
C VAL A 385 -8.64 24.74 -11.54
N VAL A 386 -9.05 24.63 -10.27
CA VAL A 386 -10.45 24.75 -9.84
C VAL A 386 -10.62 26.01 -8.98
N ILE A 387 -11.64 26.83 -9.25
CA ILE A 387 -12.09 27.89 -8.36
C ILE A 387 -13.04 27.30 -7.31
N GLU A 388 -12.72 27.49 -6.04
CA GLU A 388 -13.45 26.91 -4.91
C GLU A 388 -13.45 27.83 -3.69
N LEU A 389 -14.25 27.47 -2.68
CA LEU A 389 -14.16 28.09 -1.36
C LEU A 389 -12.91 27.57 -0.65
N PRO A 390 -12.24 28.40 0.18
CA PRO A 390 -11.22 27.91 1.11
C PRO A 390 -11.76 26.73 1.93
N ALA A 391 -10.96 25.69 2.09
CA ALA A 391 -11.42 24.45 2.70
C ALA A 391 -10.27 23.57 3.15
N GLY A 392 -10.44 22.90 4.28
CA GLY A 392 -9.39 22.03 4.80
C GLY A 392 -9.90 20.90 5.68
N LEU A 393 -9.00 19.99 6.01
CA LEU A 393 -9.33 18.77 6.74
C LEU A 393 -9.48 19.08 8.25
N ILE A 394 -10.35 18.31 8.91
CA ILE A 394 -10.45 18.35 10.36
C ILE A 394 -9.38 17.42 10.95
N ASP A 395 -8.53 17.97 11.81
CA ASP A 395 -7.47 17.22 12.46
C ASP A 395 -7.93 16.47 13.73
N ALA A 396 -7.09 15.54 14.19
CA ALA A 396 -7.34 14.84 15.44
C ALA A 396 -7.35 15.83 16.63
N GLY A 397 -8.41 15.78 17.45
CA GLY A 397 -8.64 16.76 18.53
C GLY A 397 -9.46 18.00 18.12
N GLU A 398 -9.87 18.09 16.86
CA GLU A 398 -10.79 19.10 16.32
C GLU A 398 -12.21 18.54 16.07
N GLU A 399 -12.65 17.58 16.88
CA GLU A 399 -13.99 17.00 16.72
C GLU A 399 -15.12 17.90 17.22
N GLY A 400 -16.32 17.72 16.66
CA GLY A 400 -17.52 18.47 17.04
C GLY A 400 -17.52 19.92 16.55
N GLU A 401 -18.47 20.71 17.05
CA GLU A 401 -18.72 22.07 16.55
C GLU A 401 -17.58 23.05 16.87
N GLU A 402 -17.09 23.07 18.11
CA GLU A 402 -15.94 23.92 18.50
C GLU A 402 -14.63 23.46 17.86
N GLY A 403 -14.52 22.17 17.54
CA GLY A 403 -13.42 21.62 16.77
C GLY A 403 -13.43 22.10 15.32
N ALA A 404 -14.55 21.92 14.61
CA ALA A 404 -14.74 22.44 13.25
C ALA A 404 -14.55 23.96 13.16
N LYS A 405 -14.92 24.70 14.22
CA LYS A 405 -14.66 26.13 14.33
C LYS A 405 -13.17 26.46 14.35
N ARG A 406 -12.37 25.71 15.13
CA ARG A 406 -10.91 25.87 15.19
C ARG A 406 -10.27 25.51 13.86
N ALA A 407 -10.66 24.39 13.25
CA ALA A 407 -10.20 23.97 11.94
C ALA A 407 -10.47 25.06 10.89
N ALA A 408 -11.68 25.61 10.84
CA ALA A 408 -12.04 26.65 9.86
C ALA A 408 -11.25 27.96 10.04
N LEU A 409 -10.90 28.33 11.28
CA LEU A 409 -10.08 29.52 11.54
C LEU A 409 -8.60 29.28 11.23
N ARG A 410 -8.11 28.06 11.49
CA ARG A 410 -6.75 27.62 11.17
C ARG A 410 -6.54 27.61 9.65
N GLU A 411 -7.38 26.88 8.93
CA GLU A 411 -7.33 26.76 7.47
C GLU A 411 -7.49 28.11 6.77
N LEU A 412 -8.38 28.98 7.27
CA LEU A 412 -8.50 30.35 6.77
C LEU A 412 -7.17 31.12 6.93
N ALA A 413 -6.51 31.00 8.08
CA ALA A 413 -5.25 31.68 8.33
C ALA A 413 -4.10 31.12 7.47
N GLU A 414 -4.02 29.79 7.31
CA GLU A 414 -3.00 29.09 6.52
C GLU A 414 -3.14 29.41 5.02
N GLU A 415 -4.32 29.17 4.44
CA GLU A 415 -4.54 29.34 3.00
C GLU A 415 -4.56 30.81 2.57
N THR A 416 -4.91 31.74 3.47
CA THR A 416 -5.28 33.11 3.07
C THR A 416 -4.59 34.22 3.85
N GLY A 417 -4.08 33.92 5.05
CA GLY A 417 -3.50 34.90 5.96
C GLY A 417 -4.51 35.75 6.74
N TYR A 418 -5.82 35.60 6.53
CA TYR A 418 -6.82 36.25 7.39
C TYR A 418 -6.89 35.54 8.74
N SER A 419 -6.45 36.23 9.79
CA SER A 419 -6.51 35.73 11.17
C SER A 419 -7.02 36.80 12.14
N SER A 420 -7.35 36.40 13.37
CA SER A 420 -7.70 37.34 14.45
C SER A 420 -6.54 38.26 14.87
N GLU A 421 -5.33 37.97 14.41
CA GLU A 421 -4.12 38.75 14.71
C GLU A 421 -3.77 39.72 13.57
N ALA A 422 -4.47 39.65 12.43
CA ALA A 422 -4.26 40.54 11.31
C ALA A 422 -4.61 41.99 11.66
N GLN A 423 -3.69 42.91 11.37
CA GLN A 423 -3.85 44.32 11.72
C GLN A 423 -5.02 44.96 10.96
N GLY A 424 -5.92 45.61 11.69
CA GLY A 424 -7.11 46.26 11.11
C GLY A 424 -8.22 45.28 10.70
N ALA A 425 -8.16 44.01 11.13
CA ALA A 425 -9.15 42.99 10.86
C ALA A 425 -9.86 42.50 12.14
N THR A 426 -11.18 42.33 12.06
CA THR A 426 -11.97 41.58 13.06
C THR A 426 -12.59 40.37 12.38
N VAL A 427 -12.20 39.17 12.82
CA VAL A 427 -12.69 37.88 12.31
C VAL A 427 -13.64 37.25 13.31
N SER A 428 -14.83 36.85 12.86
CA SER A 428 -15.82 36.17 13.71
C SER A 428 -16.58 35.09 12.96
N VAL A 429 -16.80 33.94 13.60
CA VAL A 429 -17.58 32.85 12.99
C VAL A 429 -19.06 33.16 13.20
N ARG A 430 -19.79 33.36 12.09
CA ARG A 430 -21.23 33.67 12.09
C ARG A 430 -22.06 32.42 12.39
N SER A 431 -21.74 31.31 11.72
CA SER A 431 -22.49 30.07 11.84
C SER A 431 -21.70 28.89 11.30
N ILE A 432 -21.97 27.71 11.85
CA ILE A 432 -21.45 26.42 11.37
C ILE A 432 -22.65 25.53 11.06
N SER A 433 -22.64 24.85 9.93
CA SER A 433 -23.72 23.94 9.56
C SER A 433 -23.64 22.59 10.31
N ASP A 434 -24.73 21.82 10.21
CA ASP A 434 -24.66 20.36 10.37
C ASP A 434 -23.77 19.74 9.28
N ILE A 435 -23.53 18.43 9.39
CA ILE A 435 -22.76 17.68 8.39
C ILE A 435 -23.52 17.68 7.07
N ILE A 436 -22.82 18.08 6.01
CA ILE A 436 -23.29 18.07 4.62
C ILE A 436 -22.41 17.15 3.79
N HIS A 437 -22.98 16.49 2.77
CA HIS A 437 -22.26 15.52 1.94
C HIS A 437 -21.85 16.15 0.60
N ASN A 438 -20.63 15.86 0.15
CA ASN A 438 -20.08 16.46 -1.07
C ASN A 438 -20.66 15.83 -2.33
N ASP A 439 -20.61 14.50 -2.43
CA ASP A 439 -21.20 13.73 -3.53
C ASP A 439 -21.76 12.40 -3.01
N PRO A 440 -22.98 12.41 -2.43
CA PRO A 440 -23.57 11.25 -1.76
C PRO A 440 -23.89 10.08 -2.72
N GLY A 441 -23.79 10.28 -4.04
CA GLY A 441 -23.98 9.22 -5.02
C GLY A 441 -22.72 8.37 -5.25
N LEU A 442 -21.55 8.87 -4.88
CA LEU A 442 -20.25 8.24 -5.15
C LEU A 442 -19.40 8.07 -3.90
N THR A 443 -19.52 8.95 -2.91
CA THR A 443 -18.62 8.98 -1.75
C THR A 443 -19.37 9.31 -0.46
N GLY A 444 -18.89 8.76 0.65
CA GLY A 444 -19.25 9.16 1.98
C GLY A 444 -18.66 10.51 2.39
N ALA A 445 -17.76 11.11 1.61
CA ALA A 445 -17.07 12.37 1.94
C ALA A 445 -18.06 13.48 2.31
N ASN A 446 -17.85 14.07 3.48
CA ASN A 446 -18.73 15.06 4.08
C ASN A 446 -17.93 16.26 4.61
N MET A 447 -18.64 17.30 5.07
CA MET A 447 -18.02 18.49 5.64
C MET A 447 -19.01 19.31 6.45
N LYS A 448 -18.51 20.36 7.09
CA LYS A 448 -19.32 21.46 7.65
C LYS A 448 -19.03 22.76 6.92
N LEU A 449 -20.05 23.56 6.63
CA LEU A 449 -19.92 24.91 6.10
C LEU A 449 -19.76 25.90 7.25
N CYS A 450 -18.66 26.62 7.28
CA CYS A 450 -18.37 27.68 8.25
C CYS A 450 -18.51 29.03 7.56
N ILE A 451 -19.48 29.84 8.00
CA ILE A 451 -19.63 31.22 7.52
C ILE A 451 -18.85 32.13 8.44
N ILE A 452 -17.89 32.87 7.90
CA ILE A 452 -16.99 33.73 8.66
C ILE A 452 -17.16 35.19 8.22
N ASP A 453 -17.47 36.06 9.16
CA ASP A 453 -17.50 37.51 8.98
C ASP A 453 -16.11 38.09 9.22
N ILE A 454 -15.62 38.88 8.26
CA ILE A 454 -14.35 39.60 8.34
C ILE A 454 -14.63 41.09 8.12
N ALA A 455 -14.47 41.89 9.17
CA ALA A 455 -14.55 43.35 9.07
C ALA A 455 -13.13 43.92 8.96
N LEU A 456 -12.87 44.66 7.90
CA LEU A 456 -11.57 45.29 7.61
C LEU A 456 -11.71 46.81 7.60
N GLU A 457 -10.73 47.51 8.17
CA GLU A 457 -10.56 48.95 7.93
C GLU A 457 -10.26 49.22 6.44
N ASP A 458 -10.56 50.41 5.93
CA ASP A 458 -10.38 50.70 4.48
C ASP A 458 -8.91 50.61 4.03
N ASP A 459 -7.96 50.88 4.94
CA ASP A 459 -6.51 50.83 4.72
C ASP A 459 -5.85 49.55 5.24
N ALA A 460 -6.62 48.58 5.74
CA ALA A 460 -6.07 47.29 6.18
C ALA A 460 -5.43 46.56 4.99
N PRO A 461 -4.16 46.12 5.11
CA PRO A 461 -3.45 45.45 4.03
C PRO A 461 -4.14 44.14 3.65
N GLU A 462 -4.01 43.73 2.40
CA GLU A 462 -4.42 42.37 2.02
C GLU A 462 -3.46 41.36 2.66
N PRO A 463 -3.98 40.26 3.25
CA PRO A 463 -3.17 39.28 3.92
C PRO A 463 -2.28 38.49 2.95
N VAL A 464 -1.21 37.92 3.49
CA VAL A 464 -0.26 37.07 2.74
C VAL A 464 -0.48 35.63 3.18
N SER A 465 -0.85 34.76 2.23
CA SER A 465 -1.03 33.32 2.46
C SER A 465 0.28 32.63 2.87
N GLN A 466 0.18 31.62 3.72
CA GLN A 466 1.29 30.74 4.10
C GLN A 466 0.84 29.27 3.98
N PRO A 467 0.60 28.78 2.76
CA PRO A 467 0.10 27.43 2.55
C PRO A 467 1.17 26.38 2.90
N ASP A 468 0.73 25.15 3.15
CA ASP A 468 1.61 24.03 3.50
C ASP A 468 2.54 23.61 2.33
N GLU A 469 3.60 22.88 2.67
CA GLU A 469 4.56 22.38 1.67
C GLU A 469 3.85 21.48 0.64
N GLY A 470 3.82 21.93 -0.63
CA GLY A 470 3.16 21.22 -1.73
C GLY A 470 1.83 21.85 -2.17
N GLU A 471 1.34 22.86 -1.46
CA GLU A 471 0.14 23.60 -1.83
C GLU A 471 0.49 24.91 -2.57
N TYR A 472 -0.09 25.08 -3.76
CA TYR A 472 0.07 26.27 -4.58
C TYR A 472 -1.31 26.90 -4.79
N ILE A 473 -1.62 27.91 -3.99
CA ILE A 473 -2.95 28.52 -3.90
C ILE A 473 -2.87 29.98 -4.32
N ASP A 474 -3.75 30.40 -5.25
CA ASP A 474 -3.98 31.81 -5.56
C ASP A 474 -5.29 32.30 -4.96
N LEU A 475 -5.30 33.54 -4.44
CA LEU A 475 -6.44 34.17 -3.78
C LEU A 475 -7.23 35.08 -4.73
N HIS A 476 -8.56 35.00 -4.65
CA HIS A 476 -9.48 35.83 -5.46
C HIS A 476 -10.56 36.46 -4.58
N LEU A 477 -10.50 37.77 -4.39
CA LEU A 477 -11.58 38.54 -3.75
C LEU A 477 -12.67 38.89 -4.76
N VAL A 478 -13.88 38.41 -4.53
CA VAL A 478 -15.00 38.55 -5.47
C VAL A 478 -16.21 39.21 -4.79
N PRO A 479 -16.80 40.28 -5.37
CA PRO A 479 -17.99 40.89 -4.79
C PRO A 479 -19.18 39.91 -4.84
N LEU A 480 -19.83 39.70 -3.69
CA LEU A 480 -20.90 38.70 -3.53
C LEU A 480 -22.09 38.95 -4.49
N HIS A 481 -22.45 40.22 -4.72
CA HIS A 481 -23.56 40.60 -5.60
C HIS A 481 -23.31 40.25 -7.08
N SER A 482 -22.05 40.07 -7.47
CA SER A 482 -21.62 39.75 -8.83
C SER A 482 -20.90 38.39 -8.91
N LEU A 483 -21.08 37.53 -7.91
CA LEU A 483 -20.36 36.26 -7.84
C LEU A 483 -20.60 35.41 -9.09
N GLN A 484 -21.85 35.29 -9.54
CA GLN A 484 -22.20 34.46 -10.70
C GLN A 484 -21.46 34.89 -11.98
N SER A 485 -21.38 36.19 -12.28
CA SER A 485 -20.68 36.67 -13.47
C SER A 485 -19.17 36.45 -13.38
N HIS A 486 -18.58 36.60 -12.19
CA HIS A 486 -17.16 36.33 -11.99
C HIS A 486 -16.83 34.84 -12.16
N LEU A 487 -17.69 33.93 -11.69
CA LEU A 487 -17.51 32.48 -11.92
C LEU A 487 -17.60 32.13 -13.42
N GLN A 488 -18.49 32.80 -14.17
CA GLN A 488 -18.54 32.65 -15.62
C GLN A 488 -17.25 33.15 -16.28
N ASP A 489 -16.71 34.28 -15.84
CA ASP A 489 -15.44 34.80 -16.35
C ASP A 489 -14.25 33.87 -16.05
N PHE A 490 -14.21 33.27 -14.85
CA PHE A 490 -13.22 32.24 -14.54
C PHE A 490 -13.37 31.01 -15.44
N ALA A 491 -14.60 30.53 -15.67
CA ALA A 491 -14.84 29.42 -16.59
C ALA A 491 -14.37 29.75 -18.02
N HIS A 492 -14.62 30.97 -18.51
CA HIS A 492 -14.12 31.41 -19.83
C HIS A 492 -12.58 31.49 -19.91
N LYS A 493 -11.91 31.73 -18.79
CA LYS A 493 -10.44 31.72 -18.68
C LYS A 493 -9.85 30.32 -18.56
N GLY A 494 -10.68 29.27 -18.55
CA GLY A 494 -10.24 27.87 -18.52
C GLY A 494 -10.17 27.24 -17.12
N PHE A 495 -10.69 27.90 -16.09
CA PHE A 495 -10.80 27.31 -14.76
C PHE A 495 -12.04 26.41 -14.68
N ALA A 496 -11.95 25.30 -13.95
CA ALA A 496 -13.12 24.57 -13.50
C ALA A 496 -13.75 25.28 -12.29
N ILE A 497 -15.06 25.16 -12.09
CA ILE A 497 -15.78 25.80 -10.98
C ILE A 497 -16.33 24.72 -10.04
N ASP A 498 -16.06 24.86 -8.74
CA ASP A 498 -16.63 23.98 -7.72
C ASP A 498 -18.17 24.03 -7.73
N ALA A 499 -18.80 22.85 -7.62
CA ALA A 499 -20.25 22.74 -7.70
C ALA A 499 -20.97 23.49 -6.56
N ARG A 500 -20.44 23.46 -5.33
CA ARG A 500 -21.05 24.13 -4.17
C ARG A 500 -21.00 25.65 -4.35
N LEU A 501 -19.87 26.15 -4.84
CA LEU A 501 -19.69 27.55 -5.18
C LEU A 501 -20.64 28.00 -6.31
N SER A 502 -20.78 27.18 -7.36
CA SER A 502 -21.73 27.44 -8.44
C SER A 502 -23.19 27.49 -7.95
N HIS A 503 -23.59 26.57 -7.07
CA HIS A 503 -24.93 26.56 -6.47
C HIS A 503 -25.19 27.80 -5.61
N LEU A 504 -24.22 28.23 -4.79
CA LEU A 504 -24.31 29.46 -3.99
C LEU A 504 -24.52 30.69 -4.89
N ALA A 505 -23.70 30.83 -5.94
CA ALA A 505 -23.78 31.95 -6.86
C ALA A 505 -25.12 32.02 -7.59
N ALA A 506 -25.63 30.88 -8.04
CA ALA A 506 -26.96 30.79 -8.66
C ALA A 506 -28.08 31.16 -7.66
N GLY A 507 -27.97 30.72 -6.41
CA GLY A 507 -28.92 31.07 -5.35
C GLY A 507 -28.95 32.57 -5.05
N LEU A 508 -27.79 33.21 -4.95
CA LEU A 508 -27.68 34.67 -4.75
C LEU A 508 -28.27 35.46 -5.92
N ALA A 509 -27.97 35.05 -7.16
CA ALA A 509 -28.51 35.69 -8.35
C ALA A 509 -30.03 35.56 -8.46
N LEU A 510 -30.57 34.38 -8.14
CA LEU A 510 -32.02 34.14 -8.10
C LEU A 510 -32.68 35.00 -7.01
N ALA A 511 -32.10 35.05 -5.80
CA ALA A 511 -32.63 35.86 -4.71
C ALA A 511 -32.70 37.35 -5.08
N ALA A 512 -31.69 37.88 -5.78
CA ALA A 512 -31.68 39.26 -6.25
C ALA A 512 -32.75 39.56 -7.33
N GLN A 513 -33.22 38.56 -8.07
CA GLN A 513 -34.31 38.70 -9.04
C GLN A 513 -35.70 38.64 -8.38
N LEU A 514 -35.78 38.08 -7.17
CA LEU A 514 -37.01 37.92 -6.41
C LEU A 514 -37.25 39.04 -5.39
N ALA A 515 -36.22 39.83 -5.09
CA ALA A 515 -36.25 41.01 -4.21
C ALA A 515 -36.62 42.27 -4.99
#